data_AF-A0A1Q7IZI9-F1
#
_entry.id   AF-A0A1Q7IZI9-F1
#
_cell.length_a   1.000
_cell.length_b   1.000
_cell.length_c   1.000
_cell.angle_alpha   90.00
_cell.angle_beta   90.00
_cell.angle_gamma   90.00
#
_symmetry.space_group_name_H-M   'P 1'
#
loop_
_entity.id
_entity.type
_entity.pdbx_description
1 polymer ?
#
loop_
_entity_poly.entity_id
_entity_poly.type
_entity_poly.pdbx_seq_one_letter_code
_entity_poly.pdbx_strand_id
1 'polypeptide(L)'
;MAALNGFTTFTAFQGAIEGAVHGSVHNAVGGDMATAASPSDPLFWLHHANIGRLWAKWQKQHPGTNPPNMNETLLPKPLFGVKVAAVQSIMKLGYKYA
;
A
#
# COMPACT_ATOMS: atom_id res chain seq x y z
N MET A 1 -4.58 -16.82 -10.19
CA MET A 1 -4.62 -15.42 -9.74
C MET A 1 -4.31 -14.53 -10.94
N ALA A 2 -5.16 -13.57 -11.28
CA ALA A 2 -4.76 -12.54 -12.24
C ALA A 2 -3.52 -11.83 -11.67
N ALA A 3 -2.47 -11.65 -12.48
CA ALA A 3 -1.33 -10.87 -12.05
C ALA A 3 -1.84 -9.48 -11.62
N LEU A 4 -1.40 -8.95 -10.47
CA LEU A 4 -1.84 -7.63 -9.96
C LEU A 4 -1.69 -6.51 -11.01
N ASN A 5 -0.79 -6.70 -11.96
CA ASN A 5 -0.54 -5.81 -13.09
C ASN A 5 -1.63 -5.83 -14.17
N GLY A 6 -2.58 -6.77 -14.16
CA GLY A 6 -3.69 -6.81 -15.11
C GLY A 6 -4.83 -5.85 -14.75
N PHE A 7 -4.83 -5.27 -13.55
CA PHE A 7 -5.85 -4.31 -13.12
C PHE A 7 -5.49 -2.90 -13.60
N THR A 8 -6.30 -2.31 -14.48
CA THR A 8 -5.99 -1.03 -15.12
C THR A 8 -6.45 0.19 -14.33
N THR A 9 -7.35 0.01 -13.36
CA THR A 9 -7.83 1.06 -12.45
C THR A 9 -7.26 0.89 -11.05
N PHE A 10 -7.05 2.00 -10.34
CA PHE A 10 -6.56 1.97 -8.96
C PHE A 10 -7.50 1.17 -8.06
N THR A 11 -8.82 1.39 -8.15
CA THR A 11 -9.81 0.71 -7.30
C THR A 11 -9.78 -0.81 -7.49
N ALA A 12 -9.66 -1.29 -8.73
CA ALA A 12 -9.57 -2.73 -8.98
C ALA A 12 -8.25 -3.32 -8.45
N PHE A 13 -7.13 -2.61 -8.65
CA PHE A 13 -5.84 -3.00 -8.09
C PHE A 13 -5.87 -3.05 -6.56
N GLN A 14 -6.40 -2.00 -5.92
CA GLN A 14 -6.52 -1.88 -4.46
C GLN A 14 -7.34 -3.05 -3.91
N GLY A 15 -8.54 -3.31 -4.44
CA GLY A 15 -9.37 -4.41 -3.96
C GLY A 15 -8.67 -5.77 -4.06
N ALA A 16 -7.93 -5.99 -5.16
CA ALA A 16 -7.19 -7.23 -5.37
C ALA A 16 -6.00 -7.39 -4.42
N ILE A 17 -5.18 -6.35 -4.23
CA ILE A 17 -3.99 -6.43 -3.36
C ILE A 17 -4.39 -6.50 -1.89
N GLU A 18 -5.40 -5.74 -1.46
CA GLU A 18 -5.89 -5.69 -0.08
C GLU A 18 -6.44 -7.04 0.37
N GLY A 19 -7.25 -7.69 -0.48
CA GLY A 19 -7.86 -8.98 -0.16
C GLY A 19 -6.91 -10.16 -0.37
N ALA A 20 -6.35 -10.29 -1.57
CA ALA A 20 -5.66 -11.53 -1.97
C ALA A 20 -4.27 -11.66 -1.36
N VAL A 21 -3.55 -10.55 -1.18
CA VAL A 21 -2.15 -10.55 -0.71
C VAL A 21 -2.06 -10.04 0.71
N HIS A 22 -2.54 -8.81 0.97
CA HIS A 22 -2.43 -8.17 2.27
C HIS A 22 -3.18 -8.97 3.34
N GLY A 23 -4.49 -9.17 3.18
CA GLY A 23 -5.31 -9.90 4.15
C GLY A 23 -4.89 -11.37 4.34
N SER A 24 -4.56 -12.07 3.26
CA SER A 24 -4.10 -13.47 3.33
C SER A 24 -2.84 -13.64 4.17
N VAL A 25 -1.85 -12.73 4.04
CA VAL A 25 -0.60 -12.82 4.82
C VAL A 25 -0.84 -12.47 6.29
N HIS A 26 -1.65 -11.44 6.58
CA HIS A 26 -2.07 -11.13 7.96
C HIS A 26 -2.69 -12.36 8.64
N ASN A 27 -3.63 -13.02 7.97
CA ASN A 27 -4.31 -14.21 8.49
C ASN A 27 -3.40 -15.44 8.59
N ALA A 28 -2.46 -15.62 7.66
CA ALA A 28 -1.55 -16.76 7.65
C ALA A 28 -0.51 -16.70 8.78
N VAL A 29 -0.04 -15.50 9.13
CA VAL A 29 0.88 -15.34 10.28
C VAL A 29 0.14 -15.55 11.61
N GLY A 30 -1.10 -15.06 11.72
CA GLY A 30 -1.91 -15.23 12.93
C GLY A 30 -1.47 -14.30 14.08
N GLY A 31 -1.93 -14.57 15.31
CA GLY A 31 -1.60 -13.75 16.48
C GLY A 31 -2.00 -12.29 16.29
N ASP A 32 -1.14 -11.36 16.74
CA ASP A 32 -1.37 -9.93 16.57
C ASP A 32 -1.49 -9.54 15.08
N MET A 33 -0.72 -10.20 14.20
CA MET A 33 -0.78 -9.96 12.75
C MET A 33 -2.15 -10.21 12.12
N ALA A 34 -3.02 -11.05 12.71
CA ALA A 34 -4.37 -11.28 12.20
C ALA A 34 -5.41 -10.27 12.73
N THR A 35 -5.00 -9.27 13.52
CA THR A 35 -5.90 -8.32 14.18
C THR A 35 -5.51 -6.86 13.91
N ALA A 36 -6.29 -5.92 14.46
CA ALA A 36 -5.95 -4.50 14.46
C ALA A 36 -4.68 -4.19 15.29
N ALA A 37 -4.23 -5.11 16.15
CA ALA A 37 -2.96 -5.01 16.87
C ALA A 37 -1.74 -5.38 16.01
N SER A 38 -1.93 -5.72 14.73
CA SER A 38 -0.85 -6.17 13.84
C SER A 38 0.41 -5.31 13.83
N PRO A 39 0.39 -3.97 13.99
CA PRO A 39 1.63 -3.19 14.09
C PRO A 39 2.54 -3.51 15.28
N SER A 40 2.05 -4.26 16.29
CA SER A 40 2.85 -4.71 17.43
C SER A 40 3.81 -5.87 17.09
N ASP A 41 3.53 -6.61 16.01
CA ASP A 41 4.46 -7.60 15.46
C ASP A 41 5.42 -6.92 14.47
N PRO A 42 6.76 -7.03 14.65
CA PRO A 42 7.74 -6.44 13.73
C PRO A 42 7.58 -6.88 12.27
N LEU A 43 7.00 -8.06 11.99
CA LEU A 43 6.72 -8.53 10.63
C LEU A 43 5.76 -7.62 9.87
N PHE A 44 4.92 -6.86 10.58
CA PHE A 44 4.01 -5.87 10.00
C PHE A 44 4.74 -4.93 9.03
N TRP A 45 5.87 -4.37 9.46
CA TRP A 45 6.61 -3.38 8.69
C TRP A 45 7.23 -3.99 7.43
N LEU A 46 7.73 -5.24 7.51
CA LEU A 46 8.30 -5.95 6.37
C LEU A 46 7.21 -6.35 5.35
N HIS A 47 6.05 -6.79 5.84
CA HIS A 47 4.88 -7.09 5.02
C HIS A 47 4.41 -5.84 4.26
N HIS A 48 4.17 -4.73 4.96
CA HIS A 48 3.73 -3.48 4.34
C HIS A 48 4.78 -2.85 3.43
N ALA A 49 6.08 -3.07 3.66
CA ALA A 49 7.12 -2.69 2.70
C ALA A 49 6.97 -3.47 1.37
N ASN A 50 6.65 -4.77 1.43
CA ASN A 50 6.39 -5.54 0.21
C ASN A 50 5.08 -5.13 -0.48
N ILE A 51 4.03 -4.76 0.27
CA ILE A 51 2.82 -4.15 -0.30
C ILE A 51 3.17 -2.84 -1.03
N GLY A 52 3.96 -1.96 -0.41
CA GLY A 52 4.47 -0.73 -1.02
C GLY A 52 5.29 -0.99 -2.29
N ARG A 53 6.11 -2.05 -2.30
CA ARG A 53 6.85 -2.48 -3.49
C ARG A 53 5.93 -2.92 -4.64
N LEU A 54 4.90 -3.70 -4.35
CA LEU A 54 3.94 -4.16 -5.34
C LEU A 54 3.14 -2.97 -5.92
N TRP A 55 2.74 -2.04 -5.07
CA TRP A 55 2.10 -0.80 -5.51
C TRP A 55 3.01 0.03 -6.41
N ALA A 56 4.27 0.24 -6.03
CA ALA A 56 5.24 0.95 -6.85
C ALA A 56 5.48 0.28 -8.22
N LYS A 57 5.47 -1.06 -8.26
CA LYS A 57 5.56 -1.82 -9.52
C LYS A 57 4.32 -1.59 -10.39
N TRP A 58 3.14 -1.62 -9.81
CA TRP A 58 1.88 -1.37 -10.52
C TRP A 58 1.81 0.06 -11.07
N GLN A 59 2.20 1.07 -10.29
CA GLN A 59 2.25 2.47 -10.71
C GLN A 59 3.14 2.68 -11.95
N LYS A 60 4.29 1.98 -12.04
CA LYS A 60 5.18 2.06 -13.22
C LYS A 60 4.50 1.58 -14.50
N GLN A 61 3.55 0.66 -14.41
CA GLN A 61 2.84 0.11 -15.57
C GLN A 61 1.53 0.87 -15.89
N HIS A 62 1.04 1.67 -14.95
CA HIS A 62 -0.21 2.42 -15.07
C HIS A 62 0.01 3.91 -14.75
N PRO A 63 0.85 4.61 -15.54
CA PRO A 63 1.10 6.02 -15.31
C PRO A 63 -0.20 6.84 -15.41
N GLY A 64 -0.42 7.73 -14.45
CA GLY A 64 -1.62 8.59 -14.41
C GLY A 64 -2.82 7.97 -13.69
N THR A 65 -2.82 6.66 -13.42
CA THR A 65 -3.89 6.02 -12.65
C THR A 65 -3.63 6.20 -11.15
N ASN A 66 -4.21 7.25 -10.58
CA ASN A 66 -4.02 7.62 -9.17
C ASN A 66 -5.18 7.16 -8.27
N PRO A 67 -4.94 7.08 -6.94
CA PRO A 67 -6.00 6.99 -5.96
C PRO A 67 -7.05 8.10 -6.12
N PRO A 68 -8.33 7.86 -5.79
CA PRO A 68 -9.36 8.88 -5.87
C PRO A 68 -9.20 9.98 -4.81
N ASN A 69 -8.44 9.72 -3.74
CA ASN A 69 -8.33 10.59 -2.57
C ASN A 69 -7.07 11.49 -2.55
N MET A 70 -6.49 11.82 -3.70
CA MET A 70 -5.24 12.59 -3.79
C MET A 70 -5.26 13.95 -3.08
N ASN A 71 -6.45 14.55 -2.92
CA ASN A 71 -6.63 15.85 -2.27
C ASN A 71 -6.88 15.77 -0.76
N GLU A 72 -7.09 14.57 -0.21
CA GLU A 72 -7.27 14.38 1.23
C GLU A 72 -5.95 14.65 1.98
N THR A 73 -6.08 15.05 3.24
CA THR A 73 -4.94 15.29 4.13
C THR A 73 -4.73 14.07 5.02
N LEU A 74 -3.49 13.59 5.08
CA LEU A 74 -3.11 12.50 5.97
C LEU A 74 -3.23 12.91 7.44
N LEU A 75 -3.84 12.03 8.23
CA LEU A 75 -4.10 12.18 9.66
C LEU A 75 -3.27 11.18 10.46
N PRO A 76 -2.97 11.46 11.74
CA PRO A 76 -3.36 12.64 12.50
C PRO A 76 -2.46 13.85 12.23
N LYS A 77 -2.99 15.05 12.49
CA LYS A 77 -2.18 16.28 12.58
C LYS A 77 -1.63 16.43 14.01
N PRO A 78 -0.39 16.92 14.21
CA PRO A 78 0.52 17.46 13.19
C PRO A 78 1.45 16.43 12.55
N LEU A 79 1.38 15.15 12.94
CA LEU A 79 2.37 14.12 12.55
C LEU A 79 2.52 13.94 11.03
N PHE A 80 1.41 13.87 10.29
CA PHE A 80 1.46 13.77 8.84
C PHE A 80 1.15 15.09 8.16
N GLY A 81 -0.09 15.60 8.27
CA GLY A 81 -0.47 16.97 7.88
C GLY A 81 -0.31 17.33 6.38
N VAL A 82 0.21 16.43 5.56
CA VAL A 82 0.42 16.59 4.11
C VAL A 82 -0.71 15.93 3.31
N LYS A 83 -0.87 16.32 2.05
CA LYS A 83 -1.84 15.68 1.14
C LYS A 83 -1.42 14.25 0.80
N VAL A 84 -2.37 13.37 0.48
CA VAL A 84 -2.11 12.04 -0.09
C VAL A 84 -1.20 12.14 -1.33
N ALA A 85 -1.41 13.17 -2.16
CA ALA A 85 -0.56 13.43 -3.32
C ALA A 85 0.94 13.59 -2.99
N ALA A 86 1.30 13.99 -1.77
CA ALA A 86 2.68 14.15 -1.34
C ALA A 86 3.41 12.81 -1.17
N VAL A 87 2.69 11.72 -0.90
CA VAL A 87 3.26 10.38 -0.66
C VAL A 87 3.09 9.44 -1.86
N GLN A 88 2.56 9.92 -2.98
CA GLN A 88 2.26 9.10 -4.15
C GLN A 88 3.53 8.59 -4.88
N SER A 89 4.69 9.23 -4.70
CA SER A 89 5.92 8.89 -5.42
C SER A 89 7.05 8.52 -4.48
N ILE A 90 7.45 7.25 -4.50
CA ILE A 90 8.58 6.75 -3.69
C ILE A 90 9.90 7.46 -3.99
N MET A 91 10.09 7.87 -5.25
CA MET A 91 11.28 8.63 -5.67
C MET A 91 11.31 10.03 -5.06
N LYS A 92 10.15 10.70 -4.97
CA LYS A 92 10.04 12.00 -4.27
C LYS A 92 10.22 11.87 -2.76
N LEU A 93 9.89 10.71 -2.20
CA LEU A 93 10.13 10.36 -0.81
C LEU A 93 11.58 9.90 -0.54
N GLY A 94 12.44 9.86 -1.55
CA GLY A 94 13.86 9.58 -1.40
C GLY A 94 14.25 8.10 -1.29
N TYR A 95 13.36 7.18 -1.66
CA TYR A 95 13.67 5.74 -1.63
C TYR A 95 13.26 5.00 -2.90
N LYS A 96 13.85 3.82 -3.08
CA LYS A 96 13.50 2.87 -4.15
C LYS A 96 13.56 1.45 -3.62
N TYR A 97 12.77 0.56 -4.22
CA TYR A 97 12.96 -0.87 -4.08
C TYR A 97 14.01 -1.35 -5.09
N ALA A 98 14.79 -2.35 -4.68
CA ALA A 98 15.74 -3.04 -5.57
C ALA A 98 15.01 -3.84 -6.66
#